data_AF-A0A699YEQ9-F1
#
_entry.id   AF-A0A699YEQ9-F1
#
_cell.length_a   1.000
_cell.length_b   1.000
_cell.length_c   1.000
_cell.angle_alpha   90.00
_cell.angle_beta   90.00
_cell.angle_gamma   90.00
#
_symmetry.space_group_name_H-M   'P 1'
#
loop_
_entity.id
_entity.type
_entity.pdbx_description
1 polymer ?
#
loop_
_entity_poly.entity_id
_entity_poly.type
_entity_poly.pdbx_seq_one_letter_code
_entity_poly.pdbx_strand_id
1 'polypeptide(L)'
;AAGAGAGGGAGGKGDEAAGRHGSASGGTGHWRVMRLKAFQELATRARGQVTAHQVSMSVCVFVYDLLYLHGQPLLGLGLRQRRALLPLALPLLPLLNTFVELASSTELLLHPAAAATPNVLPPDFKPPAPPAASQLDSMAASVQQPPSAPSRAAAGLMLKRLDGPGSSYEPSKRSGSWVKLKADYCEGLRDSLDLVVIGAWHGSGRKAGWLSPFLLAAWDPDSESLQSVCRCMSGFSDAFYAAATQRLLATAIP
;
A
#
# COMPACT_ATOMS: atom_id res chain seq x y z
N ALA A 1 -24.12 16.82 67.59
CA ALA A 1 -25.13 17.11 66.56
C ALA A 1 -25.48 15.80 65.87
N ALA A 2 -26.78 15.55 65.71
CA ALA A 2 -27.43 14.32 65.25
C ALA A 2 -26.70 13.61 64.10
N GLY A 3 -26.71 12.29 63.99
CA GLY A 3 -27.57 11.29 64.61
C GLY A 3 -28.09 10.34 63.52
N ALA A 4 -28.08 9.04 63.83
CA ALA A 4 -28.79 7.93 63.18
C ALA A 4 -28.41 7.58 61.72
N GLY A 5 -28.34 6.33 61.30
CA GLY A 5 -28.66 5.08 61.96
C GLY A 5 -29.02 4.03 60.90
N ALA A 6 -28.39 2.85 61.03
CA ALA A 6 -28.87 1.50 60.70
C ALA A 6 -29.36 1.13 59.28
N GLY A 7 -28.98 -0.10 58.87
CA GLY A 7 -29.88 -0.99 58.14
C GLY A 7 -29.28 -1.62 56.89
N GLY A 8 -28.88 -2.89 56.99
CA GLY A 8 -28.40 -3.70 55.87
C GLY A 8 -29.51 -4.18 54.93
N GLY A 9 -29.10 -4.90 53.87
CA GLY A 9 -30.01 -5.60 52.98
C GLY A 9 -29.28 -6.17 51.76
N ALA A 10 -29.16 -7.49 51.72
CA ALA A 10 -28.71 -8.27 50.58
C ALA A 10 -29.76 -8.27 49.45
N GLY A 11 -29.33 -8.53 48.20
CA GLY A 11 -30.19 -9.18 47.21
C GLY A 11 -30.06 -8.67 45.77
N GLY A 12 -29.79 -9.62 44.86
CA GLY A 12 -30.63 -9.76 43.67
C GLY A 12 -30.07 -9.30 42.32
N LYS A 13 -29.72 -10.30 41.51
CA LYS A 13 -29.62 -10.34 40.05
C LYS A 13 -30.53 -9.35 39.28
N GLY A 14 -29.98 -8.80 38.20
CA GLY A 14 -30.73 -8.29 37.05
C GLY A 14 -29.93 -8.52 35.77
N ASP A 15 -30.20 -9.64 35.10
CA ASP A 15 -29.97 -9.79 33.66
C ASP A 15 -30.74 -8.67 32.95
N GLU A 16 -30.08 -7.93 32.05
CA GLU A 16 -30.80 -7.18 31.02
C GLU A 16 -30.20 -7.50 29.65
N ALA A 17 -30.66 -8.63 29.13
CA ALA A 17 -30.71 -8.87 27.70
C ALA A 17 -31.77 -7.95 27.09
N ALA A 18 -31.32 -6.93 26.36
CA ALA A 18 -32.12 -6.20 25.38
C ALA A 18 -31.14 -5.62 24.37
N GLY A 19 -31.24 -5.80 23.07
CA GLY A 19 -32.24 -6.38 22.21
C GLY A 19 -31.76 -6.01 20.81
N ARG A 20 -31.54 -7.02 19.95
CA ARG A 20 -31.39 -6.77 18.52
C ARG A 20 -32.72 -6.19 18.03
N HIS A 21 -32.71 -5.03 17.36
CA HIS A 21 -33.43 -4.79 16.11
C HIS A 21 -33.27 -3.33 15.62
N GLY A 22 -33.00 -3.20 14.31
CA GLY A 22 -33.08 -1.95 13.53
C GLY A 22 -31.79 -1.13 13.56
N SER A 23 -31.15 -0.72 12.47
CA SER A 23 -31.64 -0.46 11.12
C SER A 23 -30.47 -0.60 10.14
N ALA A 24 -30.72 -1.27 9.01
CA ALA A 24 -29.84 -1.26 7.86
C ALA A 24 -29.89 0.14 7.22
N SER A 25 -29.05 1.07 7.70
CA SER A 25 -28.72 2.29 6.97
C SER A 25 -27.31 2.13 6.41
N GLY A 26 -27.19 2.20 5.08
CA GLY A 26 -25.93 2.20 4.37
C GLY A 26 -25.04 3.32 4.88
N GLY A 27 -24.04 2.96 5.70
CA GLY A 27 -23.04 3.89 6.22
C GLY A 27 -22.00 4.26 5.17
N THR A 28 -22.41 4.92 4.09
CA THR A 28 -21.47 5.64 3.22
C THR A 28 -20.98 6.88 3.96
N GLY A 29 -19.92 6.77 4.75
CA GLY A 29 -19.22 7.97 5.26
C GLY A 29 -18.40 7.85 6.55
N HIS A 30 -18.58 6.82 7.38
CA HIS A 30 -17.98 6.84 8.74
C HIS A 30 -16.46 6.65 8.80
N TRP A 31 -15.82 6.02 7.80
CA TRP A 31 -14.37 5.84 7.82
C TRP A 31 -13.61 7.13 7.45
N ARG A 32 -14.25 8.16 6.88
CA ARG A 32 -13.58 9.42 6.49
C ARG A 32 -12.96 10.19 7.67
N VAL A 33 -13.26 9.76 8.90
CA VAL A 33 -12.70 10.27 10.16
C VAL A 33 -11.54 9.38 10.68
N MET A 34 -11.25 8.26 10.01
CA MET A 34 -10.22 7.29 10.39
C MET A 34 -8.87 7.64 9.77
N ARG A 35 -7.78 7.42 10.52
CA ARG A 35 -6.40 7.57 10.06
C ARG A 35 -5.87 6.25 9.50
N LEU A 36 -5.28 6.28 8.31
CA LEU A 36 -4.54 5.13 7.77
C LEU A 36 -3.28 4.87 8.62
N LYS A 37 -3.08 3.60 8.97
CA LYS A 37 -1.94 3.12 9.77
C LYS A 37 -0.79 2.66 8.87
N ALA A 38 0.42 2.65 9.41
CA ALA A 38 1.58 2.15 8.69
C ALA A 38 1.47 0.64 8.42
N PHE A 39 2.15 0.16 7.38
CA PHE A 39 2.16 -1.27 7.06
C PHE A 39 2.70 -2.14 8.21
N GLN A 40 3.67 -1.63 8.98
CA GLN A 40 4.22 -2.34 10.15
C GLN A 40 3.15 -2.62 11.21
N GLU A 41 2.23 -1.70 11.46
CA GLU A 41 1.11 -1.92 12.37
C GLU A 41 0.22 -3.05 11.86
N LEU A 42 -0.13 -3.02 10.56
CA LEU A 42 -0.92 -4.07 9.92
C LEU A 42 -0.22 -5.44 9.98
N ALA A 43 1.11 -5.47 9.91
CA ALA A 43 1.90 -6.69 9.89
C ALA A 43 1.89 -7.47 11.22
N THR A 44 1.53 -6.80 12.32
CA THR A 44 1.41 -7.41 13.67
C THR A 44 0.13 -8.24 13.86
N ARG A 45 -0.81 -8.18 12.91
CA ARG A 45 -2.05 -8.95 12.98
C ARG A 45 -1.78 -10.46 13.01
N ALA A 46 -2.66 -11.19 13.71
CA ALA A 46 -2.64 -12.64 13.74
C ALA A 46 -2.72 -13.24 12.31
N ARG A 47 -2.02 -14.35 12.10
CA ARG A 47 -1.95 -15.07 10.81
C ARG A 47 -2.49 -16.49 11.00
N GLY A 48 -3.09 -17.06 9.95
CA GLY A 48 -3.68 -18.40 9.98
C GLY A 48 -5.18 -18.36 10.30
N GLN A 49 -5.66 -19.33 11.07
CA GLN A 49 -7.05 -19.36 11.54
C GLN A 49 -7.23 -18.36 12.68
N VAL A 50 -7.89 -17.24 12.39
CA VAL A 50 -8.18 -16.16 13.35
C VAL A 50 -9.68 -16.13 13.59
N THR A 51 -10.10 -16.20 14.85
CA THR A 51 -11.52 -16.05 15.21
C THR A 51 -11.90 -14.56 15.24
N ALA A 52 -13.17 -14.23 15.00
CA ALA A 52 -13.63 -12.84 14.89
C ALA A 52 -13.25 -11.97 16.11
N HIS A 53 -13.25 -12.54 17.32
CA HIS A 53 -12.88 -11.85 18.56
C HIS A 53 -11.39 -11.51 18.68
N GLN A 54 -10.53 -12.16 17.90
CA GLN A 54 -9.08 -11.90 17.87
C GLN A 54 -8.70 -10.78 16.88
N VAL A 55 -9.67 -10.24 16.14
CA VAL A 55 -9.45 -9.13 15.22
C VAL A 55 -9.44 -7.82 16.00
N SER A 56 -8.24 -7.35 16.32
CA SER A 56 -8.02 -6.09 17.05
C SER A 56 -7.88 -4.85 16.15
N MET A 57 -7.85 -5.04 14.83
CA MET A 57 -7.61 -3.98 13.85
C MET A 57 -8.61 -4.02 12.70
N SER A 58 -9.30 -2.90 12.49
CA SER A 58 -10.17 -2.69 11.33
C SER A 58 -9.35 -2.53 10.05
N VAL A 59 -9.83 -3.11 8.95
CA VAL A 59 -9.20 -3.03 7.63
C VAL A 59 -10.14 -2.34 6.65
N CYS A 60 -9.57 -1.44 5.84
CA CYS A 60 -10.22 -0.88 4.66
C CYS A 60 -9.59 -1.47 3.40
N VAL A 61 -10.42 -1.87 2.44
CA VAL A 61 -10.01 -2.43 1.15
C VAL A 61 -10.24 -1.39 0.07
N PHE A 62 -9.15 -0.92 -0.54
CA PHE A 62 -9.20 -0.02 -1.70
C PHE A 62 -9.11 -0.84 -3.00
N VAL A 63 -10.25 -1.07 -3.63
CA VAL A 63 -10.42 -1.84 -4.86
C VAL A 63 -10.02 -1.00 -6.06
N TYR A 64 -9.16 -1.53 -6.94
CA TYR A 64 -8.59 -0.78 -8.06
C TYR A 64 -8.70 -1.47 -9.43
N ASP A 65 -9.10 -2.74 -9.49
CA ASP A 65 -9.24 -3.52 -10.72
C ASP A 65 -10.19 -4.71 -10.48
N LEU A 66 -10.67 -5.32 -11.57
CA LEU A 66 -11.55 -6.48 -11.57
C LEU A 66 -11.07 -7.49 -12.62
N LEU A 67 -10.69 -8.69 -12.20
CA LEU A 67 -10.08 -9.68 -13.09
C LEU A 67 -11.04 -10.81 -13.52
N TYR A 68 -12.15 -10.97 -12.80
CA TYR A 68 -13.12 -12.06 -13.01
C TYR A 68 -14.50 -11.62 -12.50
N LEU A 69 -15.55 -11.96 -13.24
CA LEU A 69 -16.93 -11.67 -12.83
C LEU A 69 -17.88 -12.72 -13.44
N HIS A 70 -18.82 -13.24 -12.64
CA HIS A 70 -19.88 -14.18 -13.09
C HIS A 70 -19.42 -15.35 -13.97
N GLY A 71 -18.33 -16.03 -13.58
CA GLY A 71 -17.86 -17.18 -14.35
C GLY A 71 -16.93 -16.84 -15.52
N GLN A 72 -16.66 -15.54 -15.76
CA GLN A 72 -15.94 -15.08 -16.93
C GLN A 72 -14.62 -14.37 -16.57
N PRO A 73 -13.48 -14.78 -17.15
CA PRO A 73 -12.22 -14.05 -17.02
C PRO A 73 -12.26 -12.75 -17.81
N LEU A 74 -11.82 -11.65 -17.19
CA LEU A 74 -11.80 -10.32 -17.79
C LEU A 74 -10.40 -9.89 -18.25
N LEU A 75 -9.43 -10.81 -18.22
CA LEU A 75 -8.00 -10.52 -18.41
C LEU A 75 -7.69 -9.88 -19.77
N GLY A 76 -8.41 -10.29 -20.82
CA GLY A 76 -8.25 -9.76 -22.18
C GLY A 76 -8.83 -8.36 -22.38
N LEU A 77 -9.68 -7.88 -21.47
CA LEU A 77 -10.28 -6.55 -21.55
C LEU A 77 -9.26 -5.47 -21.15
N GLY A 78 -9.38 -4.29 -21.73
CA GLY A 78 -8.61 -3.12 -21.30
C GLY A 78 -8.97 -2.70 -19.87
N LEU A 79 -8.05 -2.05 -19.16
CA LEU A 79 -8.27 -1.63 -17.77
C LEU A 79 -9.52 -0.74 -17.63
N ARG A 80 -9.80 0.14 -18.59
CA ARG A 80 -11.04 0.96 -18.59
C ARG A 80 -12.29 0.10 -18.51
N GLN A 81 -12.38 -0.92 -19.35
CA GLN A 81 -13.51 -1.84 -19.40
C GLN A 81 -13.65 -2.62 -18.09
N ARG A 82 -12.54 -3.15 -17.55
CA ARG A 82 -12.55 -3.87 -16.27
C ARG A 82 -13.01 -2.98 -15.12
N ARG A 83 -12.59 -1.72 -15.10
CA ARG A 83 -13.00 -0.74 -14.09
C ARG A 83 -14.47 -0.32 -14.22
N ALA A 84 -15.00 -0.23 -15.44
CA ALA A 84 -16.41 0.06 -15.68
C ALA A 84 -17.35 -1.01 -15.08
N LEU A 85 -16.85 -2.24 -14.89
CA LEU A 85 -17.59 -3.35 -14.30
C LEU A 85 -17.48 -3.41 -12.77
N LEU A 86 -16.60 -2.62 -12.14
CA LEU A 86 -16.45 -2.60 -10.68
C LEU A 86 -17.75 -2.28 -9.93
N PRO A 87 -18.57 -1.29 -10.35
CA PRO A 87 -19.85 -1.01 -9.67
C PRO A 87 -20.81 -2.20 -9.63
N LEU A 88 -20.75 -3.13 -10.60
CA LEU A 88 -21.55 -4.35 -10.57
C LEU A 88 -21.01 -5.38 -9.56
N ALA A 89 -19.71 -5.36 -9.30
CA ALA A 89 -19.06 -6.25 -8.35
C ALA A 89 -19.17 -5.74 -6.89
N LEU A 90 -19.21 -4.42 -6.69
CA LEU A 90 -19.17 -3.81 -5.34
C LEU A 90 -20.33 -4.21 -4.41
N PRO A 91 -21.60 -4.31 -4.84
CA PRO A 91 -22.71 -4.75 -3.98
C PRO A 91 -22.52 -6.14 -3.34
N LEU A 92 -21.59 -6.95 -3.85
CA LEU A 92 -21.29 -8.29 -3.32
C LEU A 92 -20.28 -8.27 -2.16
N LEU A 93 -19.59 -7.14 -1.94
CA LEU A 93 -18.50 -6.99 -0.97
C LEU A 93 -18.90 -6.62 0.48
N PRO A 94 -20.05 -5.96 0.78
CA PRO A 94 -20.44 -5.59 2.15
C PRO A 94 -20.64 -6.76 3.11
N LEU A 95 -20.66 -8.01 2.63
CA LEU A 95 -20.81 -9.22 3.45
C LEU A 95 -19.60 -9.52 4.36
N LEU A 96 -18.52 -8.74 4.27
CA LEU A 96 -17.24 -9.05 4.91
C LEU A 96 -16.94 -8.26 6.20
N ASN A 97 -17.86 -7.44 6.73
CA ASN A 97 -17.60 -6.54 7.89
C ASN A 97 -16.35 -5.64 7.69
N THR A 98 -15.94 -5.41 6.44
CA THR A 98 -14.78 -4.60 6.07
C THR A 98 -15.24 -3.35 5.34
N PHE A 99 -14.58 -2.24 5.58
CA PHE A 99 -14.77 -1.03 4.77
C PHE A 99 -14.21 -1.31 3.38
N VAL A 100 -15.00 -1.06 2.34
CA VAL A 100 -14.59 -1.29 0.95
C VAL A 100 -14.85 -0.03 0.15
N GLU A 101 -13.82 0.43 -0.56
CA GLU A 101 -13.85 1.63 -1.38
C GLU A 101 -13.18 1.41 -2.72
N LEU A 102 -13.54 2.23 -3.71
CA LEU A 102 -12.74 2.32 -4.93
C LEU A 102 -11.49 3.17 -4.66
N ALA A 103 -10.35 2.70 -5.15
CA ALA A 103 -9.14 3.52 -5.16
C ALA A 103 -9.37 4.79 -5.98
N SER A 104 -9.04 5.93 -5.39
CA SER A 104 -9.10 7.23 -6.07
C SER A 104 -8.22 7.21 -7.32
N SER A 105 -8.71 7.79 -8.41
CA SER A 105 -7.96 7.86 -9.66
C SER A 105 -8.41 9.05 -10.50
N THR A 106 -7.48 9.57 -11.28
CA THR A 106 -7.75 10.55 -12.33
C THR A 106 -7.24 10.00 -13.65
N GLU A 107 -8.04 10.05 -14.70
CA GLU A 107 -7.63 9.62 -16.03
C GLU A 107 -6.83 10.71 -16.73
N LEU A 108 -5.89 10.41 -17.60
CA LEU A 108 -5.09 11.43 -18.30
C LEU A 108 -5.04 11.12 -19.79
N LEU A 109 -5.42 12.08 -20.62
CA LEU A 109 -5.25 12.00 -22.07
C LEU A 109 -3.89 12.60 -22.43
N LEU A 110 -2.93 11.73 -22.73
CA LEU A 110 -1.54 12.13 -23.03
C LEU A 110 -1.32 12.53 -24.51
N HIS A 111 -2.35 12.42 -25.37
CA HIS A 111 -2.36 12.95 -26.74
C HIS A 111 -3.80 13.09 -27.25
N PRO A 112 -4.11 14.10 -28.09
CA PRO A 112 -5.37 14.11 -28.84
C PRO A 112 -5.30 13.02 -29.93
N ALA A 113 -6.14 11.99 -29.76
CA ALA A 113 -6.56 11.01 -30.76
C ALA A 113 -5.45 10.33 -31.61
N ALA A 114 -4.87 9.25 -31.09
CA ALA A 114 -4.39 8.16 -31.94
C ALA A 114 -5.40 7.01 -31.88
N ALA A 115 -6.24 6.94 -32.91
CA ALA A 115 -7.12 5.84 -33.31
C ALA A 115 -7.65 4.91 -32.19
N ALA A 116 -8.91 5.15 -31.79
CA ALA A 116 -9.72 4.15 -31.13
C ALA A 116 -9.71 2.86 -31.97
N THR A 117 -9.14 1.78 -31.43
CA THR A 117 -9.38 0.41 -31.91
C THR A 117 -10.56 -0.17 -31.11
N PRO A 118 -11.33 -1.10 -31.69
CA PRO A 118 -12.73 -1.32 -31.37
C PRO A 118 -12.87 -2.25 -30.16
N ASN A 119 -12.51 -1.75 -28.99
CA ASN A 119 -13.04 -2.31 -27.76
C ASN A 119 -14.44 -1.71 -27.62
N VAL A 120 -15.45 -2.45 -28.09
CA VAL A 120 -16.87 -2.07 -27.96
C VAL A 120 -17.14 -1.86 -26.47
N LEU A 121 -17.14 -0.60 -26.06
CA LEU A 121 -17.68 -0.18 -24.78
C LEU A 121 -19.20 -0.38 -24.86
N PRO A 122 -19.88 -0.70 -23.75
CA PRO A 122 -21.33 -0.67 -23.72
C PRO A 122 -21.85 0.65 -24.32
N PRO A 123 -22.93 0.65 -25.12
CA PRO A 123 -23.42 1.83 -25.83
C PRO A 123 -23.69 3.03 -24.91
N ASP A 124 -23.92 2.78 -23.61
CA ASP A 124 -24.22 3.80 -22.60
C ASP A 124 -22.97 4.29 -21.83
N PHE A 125 -21.78 3.77 -22.14
CA PHE A 125 -20.55 4.17 -21.44
C PHE A 125 -20.02 5.51 -21.96
N LYS A 126 -20.20 6.56 -21.17
CA LYS A 126 -19.56 7.86 -21.40
C LYS A 126 -18.21 7.89 -20.66
N PRO A 127 -17.05 7.92 -21.35
CA PRO A 127 -15.78 8.09 -20.68
C PRO A 127 -15.78 9.40 -19.88
N PRO A 128 -15.21 9.42 -18.67
CA PRO A 128 -15.08 10.65 -17.91
C PRO A 128 -14.25 11.66 -18.70
N ALA A 129 -14.60 12.94 -18.57
CA ALA A 129 -13.87 14.01 -19.25
C ALA A 129 -12.39 13.99 -18.81
N PRO A 130 -11.44 14.30 -19.72
CA PRO A 130 -10.06 14.50 -19.30
C PRO A 130 -10.00 15.57 -18.21
N PRO A 131 -9.12 15.40 -17.22
CA PRO A 131 -8.96 16.34 -16.14
C PRO A 131 -8.38 17.65 -16.64
N ALA A 132 -8.68 18.72 -15.92
CA ALA A 132 -8.03 20.00 -16.12
C ALA A 132 -6.54 19.93 -15.72
N ALA A 133 -5.69 20.73 -16.35
CA ALA A 133 -4.25 20.81 -16.02
C ALA A 133 -3.97 21.08 -14.53
N SER A 134 -4.84 21.81 -13.85
CA SER A 134 -4.76 22.06 -12.40
C SER A 134 -4.88 20.79 -11.53
N GLN A 135 -5.53 19.74 -12.04
CA GLN A 135 -5.64 18.46 -11.34
C GLN A 135 -4.34 17.64 -11.43
N LEU A 136 -3.56 17.83 -12.50
CA LEU A 136 -2.22 17.26 -12.63
C LEU A 136 -1.25 17.90 -11.65
N ASP A 137 -1.27 19.24 -11.55
CA ASP A 137 -0.39 19.98 -10.64
C ASP A 137 -0.65 19.64 -9.18
N SER A 138 -1.93 19.49 -8.81
CA SER A 138 -2.30 19.07 -7.44
C SER A 138 -1.92 17.60 -7.14
N MET A 139 -1.99 16.70 -8.12
CA MET A 139 -1.50 15.33 -7.98
C MET A 139 0.02 15.26 -7.85
N ALA A 140 0.74 16.00 -8.70
CA ALA A 140 2.20 16.13 -8.60
C ALA A 140 2.61 16.74 -7.25
N ALA A 141 1.93 17.79 -6.81
CA ALA A 141 2.14 18.41 -5.50
C ALA A 141 1.89 17.42 -4.36
N SER A 142 0.85 16.58 -4.44
CA SER A 142 0.57 15.55 -3.42
C SER A 142 1.68 14.50 -3.32
N VAL A 143 2.34 14.15 -4.43
CA VAL A 143 3.49 13.23 -4.44
C VAL A 143 4.73 13.88 -3.83
N GLN A 144 4.87 15.20 -3.99
CA GLN A 144 6.01 15.99 -3.52
C GLN A 144 5.88 16.46 -2.06
N GLN A 145 4.75 16.27 -1.38
CA GLN A 145 4.61 16.63 0.04
C GLN A 145 5.50 15.73 0.91
N PRO A 146 6.03 16.18 2.07
CA PRO A 146 6.89 15.36 2.93
C PRO A 146 6.19 14.13 3.52
N PRO A 147 6.92 13.06 3.91
CA PRO A 147 6.33 11.81 4.42
C PRO A 147 5.51 11.96 5.70
N SER A 148 5.73 13.04 6.45
CA SER A 148 4.94 13.39 7.65
C SER A 148 3.57 14.02 7.32
N ALA A 149 3.28 14.33 6.05
CA ALA A 149 2.01 14.95 5.66
C ALA A 149 0.85 13.92 5.71
N PRO A 150 -0.31 14.25 6.31
CA PRO A 150 -1.47 13.35 6.40
C PRO A 150 -2.00 12.87 5.03
N SER A 151 -1.80 13.68 3.99
CA SER A 151 -2.13 13.42 2.59
C SER A 151 -1.23 12.35 1.94
N ARG A 152 -0.05 12.05 2.52
CA ARG A 152 0.95 11.11 1.99
C ARG A 152 0.88 9.73 2.65
N ALA A 153 -0.30 9.33 3.13
CA ALA A 153 -0.52 7.96 3.62
C ALA A 153 -0.27 6.89 2.55
N ALA A 154 -0.29 7.26 1.27
CA ALA A 154 0.08 6.39 0.15
C ALA A 154 1.57 6.56 -0.23
N ALA A 155 2.22 5.46 -0.61
CA ALA A 155 3.64 5.43 -1.01
C ALA A 155 3.96 6.17 -2.33
N GLY A 156 2.93 6.65 -3.04
CA GLY A 156 3.05 7.27 -4.36
C GLY A 156 1.83 6.98 -5.25
N LEU A 157 1.98 7.20 -6.56
CA LEU A 157 0.95 7.00 -7.57
C LEU A 157 1.17 5.72 -8.37
N MET A 158 0.07 5.13 -8.84
CA MET A 158 0.06 4.07 -9.84
C MET A 158 -0.42 4.64 -11.16
N LEU A 159 0.47 4.75 -12.14
CA LEU A 159 0.12 5.11 -13.50
C LEU A 159 -0.22 3.84 -14.26
N LYS A 160 -1.43 3.79 -14.84
CA LYS A 160 -1.90 2.58 -15.53
C LYS A 160 -2.47 2.96 -16.89
N ARG A 161 -1.98 2.29 -17.93
CA ARG A 161 -2.55 2.40 -19.28
C ARG A 161 -4.00 1.89 -19.26
N LEU A 162 -4.93 2.75 -19.67
CA LEU A 162 -6.36 2.46 -19.66
C LEU A 162 -6.80 1.67 -20.89
N ASP A 163 -6.26 2.05 -22.06
CA ASP A 163 -6.73 1.62 -23.39
C ASP A 163 -5.56 1.24 -24.31
N GLY A 164 -5.88 0.56 -25.42
CA GLY A 164 -4.93 0.16 -26.45
C GLY A 164 -4.06 -1.06 -26.10
N PRO A 165 -3.08 -1.39 -26.96
CA PRO A 165 -2.18 -2.53 -26.76
C PRO A 165 -1.47 -2.47 -25.40
N GLY A 166 -1.50 -3.58 -24.67
CA GLY A 166 -0.90 -3.71 -23.34
C GLY A 166 -1.76 -3.19 -22.19
N SER A 167 -2.99 -2.72 -22.41
CA SER A 167 -3.92 -2.35 -21.32
C SER A 167 -4.64 -3.54 -20.66
N SER A 168 -4.55 -4.72 -21.28
CA SER A 168 -4.99 -6.00 -20.72
C SER A 168 -4.20 -6.41 -19.48
N TYR A 169 -4.75 -7.33 -18.70
CA TYR A 169 -4.04 -7.91 -17.57
C TYR A 169 -3.33 -9.19 -18.02
N GLU A 170 -2.00 -9.21 -17.94
CA GLU A 170 -1.17 -10.36 -18.32
C GLU A 170 -0.55 -10.97 -17.06
N PRO A 171 -1.13 -12.05 -16.50
CA PRO A 171 -0.58 -12.70 -15.31
C PRO A 171 0.88 -13.12 -15.52
N SER A 172 1.68 -13.05 -14.46
CA SER A 172 3.10 -13.45 -14.46
C SER A 172 4.02 -12.64 -15.38
N LYS A 173 3.53 -11.60 -16.05
CA LYS A 173 4.34 -10.72 -16.90
C LYS A 173 4.52 -9.36 -16.26
N ARG A 174 5.76 -8.89 -16.18
CA ARG A 174 6.08 -7.52 -15.77
C ARG A 174 5.97 -6.61 -16.99
N SER A 175 4.77 -6.06 -17.22
CA SER A 175 4.55 -5.11 -18.32
C SER A 175 4.92 -3.67 -17.91
N GLY A 176 5.23 -2.83 -18.90
CA GLY A 176 5.39 -1.39 -18.71
C GLY A 176 4.07 -0.62 -18.58
N SER A 177 2.94 -1.33 -18.60
CA SER A 177 1.61 -0.73 -18.60
C SER A 177 1.23 -0.16 -17.24
N TRP A 178 1.80 -0.68 -16.16
CA TRP A 178 1.58 -0.23 -14.79
C TRP A 178 2.90 0.25 -14.19
N VAL A 179 3.02 1.56 -14.00
CA VAL A 179 4.22 2.20 -13.48
C VAL A 179 3.94 2.74 -12.08
N LYS A 180 4.81 2.40 -11.14
CA LYS A 180 4.82 3.00 -9.81
C LYS A 180 5.60 4.30 -9.89
N LEU A 181 4.99 5.42 -9.52
CA LEU A 181 5.70 6.68 -9.30
C LEU A 181 5.76 6.91 -7.79
N LYS A 182 6.96 6.84 -7.22
CA LYS A 182 7.20 7.05 -5.79
C LYS A 182 7.98 8.33 -5.58
N ALA A 183 7.76 8.99 -4.45
CA ALA A 183 8.52 10.17 -4.06
C ALA A 183 10.04 9.87 -4.05
N ASP A 184 10.43 8.67 -3.63
CA ASP A 184 11.84 8.21 -3.58
C ASP A 184 12.56 8.24 -4.94
N TYR A 185 11.80 8.31 -6.05
CA TYR A 185 12.37 8.38 -7.40
C TYR A 185 12.68 9.81 -7.83
N CYS A 186 12.13 10.81 -7.13
CA CYS A 186 12.37 12.21 -7.43
C CYS A 186 13.61 12.70 -6.69
N GLU A 187 14.48 13.42 -7.39
CA GLU A 187 15.65 14.05 -6.77
C GLU A 187 15.21 15.04 -5.69
N GLY A 188 15.92 15.04 -4.56
CA GLY A 188 15.63 15.90 -3.40
C GLY A 188 14.49 15.42 -2.48
N LEU A 189 13.74 14.38 -2.86
CA LEU A 189 12.62 13.83 -2.07
C LEU A 189 12.90 12.48 -1.40
N ARG A 190 14.10 11.95 -1.61
CA ARG A 190 14.58 10.70 -1.02
C ARG A 190 15.29 10.97 0.31
N ASP A 191 15.02 10.14 1.30
CA ASP A 191 15.87 10.05 2.47
C ASP A 191 17.19 9.38 2.06
N SER A 192 18.32 9.99 2.43
CA SER A 192 19.66 9.45 2.18
C SER A 192 20.47 9.50 3.46
N LEU A 193 21.19 8.42 3.74
CA LEU A 193 22.01 8.25 4.93
C LEU A 193 23.42 7.85 4.50
N ASP A 194 24.42 8.50 5.08
CA ASP A 194 25.80 8.06 4.98
C ASP A 194 26.07 7.08 6.13
N LEU A 195 26.40 5.83 5.78
CA LEU A 195 26.58 4.74 6.74
C LEU A 195 27.94 4.07 6.54
N VAL A 196 28.49 3.56 7.64
CA VAL A 196 29.77 2.86 7.66
C VAL A 196 29.54 1.37 7.43
N VAL A 197 30.33 0.75 6.55
CA VAL A 197 30.32 -0.71 6.39
C VAL A 197 31.09 -1.33 7.56
N ILE A 198 30.40 -2.12 8.39
CA ILE A 198 30.99 -2.78 9.57
C ILE A 198 31.07 -4.31 9.43
N GLY A 199 30.58 -4.85 8.32
CA GLY A 199 30.67 -6.29 8.04
C GLY A 199 30.08 -6.65 6.68
N ALA A 200 30.28 -7.88 6.25
CA ALA A 200 29.67 -8.42 5.03
C ALA A 200 29.57 -9.95 5.08
N TRP A 201 28.69 -10.52 4.26
CA TRP A 201 28.55 -11.97 4.09
C TRP A 201 28.99 -12.39 2.70
N HIS A 202 29.39 -13.66 2.53
CA HIS A 202 29.53 -14.24 1.19
C HIS A 202 28.17 -14.28 0.50
N GLY A 203 28.12 -13.78 -0.73
CA GLY A 203 26.92 -13.77 -1.53
C GLY A 203 26.50 -15.16 -1.96
N SER A 204 25.29 -15.25 -2.52
CA SER A 204 24.72 -16.47 -3.06
C SER A 204 24.17 -16.23 -4.48
N GLY A 205 23.96 -17.31 -5.23
CA GLY A 205 23.46 -17.25 -6.61
C GLY A 205 24.37 -16.40 -7.51
N ARG A 206 23.80 -15.38 -8.17
CA ARG A 206 24.57 -14.44 -9.02
C ARG A 206 25.75 -13.80 -8.28
N LYS A 207 25.66 -13.63 -6.96
CA LYS A 207 26.67 -12.94 -6.14
C LYS A 207 27.60 -13.90 -5.40
N ALA A 208 27.61 -15.18 -5.72
CA ALA A 208 28.41 -16.19 -5.03
C ALA A 208 29.92 -15.87 -4.99
N GLY A 209 30.43 -15.15 -5.99
CA GLY A 209 31.84 -14.74 -6.05
C GLY A 209 32.21 -13.48 -5.28
N TRP A 210 31.25 -12.81 -4.62
CA TRP A 210 31.47 -11.51 -3.98
C TRP A 210 30.88 -11.44 -2.58
N LEU A 211 31.33 -10.46 -1.79
CA LEU A 211 30.71 -10.10 -0.53
C LEU A 211 29.41 -9.31 -0.77
N SER A 212 28.29 -9.87 -0.31
CA SER A 212 26.95 -9.27 -0.28
C SER A 212 26.01 -10.14 0.57
N PRO A 213 25.17 -9.58 1.47
CA PRO A 213 25.03 -8.17 1.82
C PRO A 213 26.22 -7.53 2.53
N PHE A 214 26.23 -6.20 2.55
CA PHE A 214 27.03 -5.39 3.47
C PHE A 214 26.19 -5.03 4.72
N LEU A 215 26.76 -5.15 5.92
CA LEU A 215 26.20 -4.64 7.17
C LEU A 215 26.60 -3.18 7.34
N LEU A 216 25.62 -2.30 7.46
CA LEU A 216 25.81 -0.86 7.57
C LEU A 216 25.48 -0.38 8.99
N ALA A 217 26.25 0.58 9.49
CA ALA A 217 26.07 1.18 10.81
C ALA A 217 26.10 2.71 10.75
N ALA A 218 25.40 3.34 11.69
CA ALA A 218 25.47 4.77 11.95
C ALA A 218 26.34 5.03 13.18
N TRP A 219 26.97 6.20 13.24
CA TRP A 219 27.71 6.66 14.41
C TRP A 219 26.73 7.20 15.46
N ASP A 220 26.83 6.69 16.69
CA ASP A 220 26.14 7.22 17.85
C ASP A 220 27.12 8.07 18.69
N PRO A 221 26.94 9.40 18.78
CA PRO A 221 27.85 10.27 19.52
C PRO A 221 27.76 10.09 21.04
N ASP A 222 26.66 9.57 21.57
CA ASP A 222 26.48 9.45 23.02
C ASP A 222 27.21 8.22 23.58
N SER A 223 27.19 7.11 22.83
CA SER A 223 27.92 5.89 23.18
C SER A 223 29.30 5.78 22.52
N GLU A 224 29.68 6.76 21.72
CA GLU A 224 30.91 6.77 20.91
C GLU A 224 31.13 5.45 20.14
N SER A 225 30.06 4.90 19.57
CA SER A 225 30.09 3.57 18.96
C SER A 225 29.27 3.47 17.66
N LEU A 226 29.61 2.47 16.84
CA LEU A 226 28.87 2.18 15.61
C LEU A 226 27.68 1.26 15.90
N GLN A 227 26.48 1.75 15.59
CA GLN A 227 25.22 1.05 15.80
C GLN A 227 24.72 0.47 14.46
N SER A 228 24.52 -0.85 14.39
CA SER A 228 24.06 -1.50 13.16
C SER A 228 22.65 -1.05 12.77
N VAL A 229 22.45 -0.68 11.51
CA VAL A 229 21.16 -0.16 11.01
C VAL A 229 20.49 -1.15 10.06
N CYS A 230 21.18 -1.56 9.00
CA CYS A 230 20.57 -2.38 7.97
C CYS A 230 21.59 -3.21 7.19
N ARG A 231 21.07 -4.13 6.37
CA ARG A 231 21.85 -4.85 5.37
C ARG A 231 21.56 -4.28 3.99
N CYS A 232 22.60 -3.89 3.27
CA CYS A 232 22.48 -3.43 1.89
C CYS A 232 22.85 -4.55 0.92
N MET A 233 21.84 -5.01 0.16
CA MET A 233 21.97 -6.15 -0.75
C MET A 233 21.98 -5.76 -2.23
N SER A 234 21.58 -4.55 -2.61
CA SER A 234 21.39 -4.17 -4.02
C SER A 234 21.69 -2.68 -4.24
N GLY A 235 21.70 -2.25 -5.50
CA GLY A 235 22.01 -0.86 -5.89
C GLY A 235 23.43 -0.65 -6.39
N PHE A 236 24.24 -1.71 -6.49
CA PHE A 236 25.63 -1.64 -6.93
C PHE A 236 25.87 -2.38 -8.24
N SER A 237 26.86 -1.91 -9.00
CA SER A 237 27.35 -2.61 -10.20
C SER A 237 28.22 -3.82 -9.83
N ASP A 238 28.39 -4.74 -10.77
CA ASP A 238 29.24 -5.92 -10.58
C ASP A 238 30.71 -5.51 -10.32
N ALA A 239 31.18 -4.46 -10.99
CA ALA A 239 32.52 -3.88 -10.75
C ALA A 239 32.66 -3.35 -9.31
N PHE A 240 31.61 -2.74 -8.76
CA PHE A 240 31.61 -2.31 -7.36
C PHE A 240 31.71 -3.51 -6.41
N TYR A 241 30.93 -4.58 -6.64
CA TYR A 241 30.99 -5.77 -5.79
C TYR A 241 32.38 -6.41 -5.79
N ALA A 242 33.03 -6.51 -6.95
CA ALA A 242 34.39 -7.03 -7.06
C ALA A 242 35.39 -6.18 -6.27
N ALA A 243 35.40 -4.86 -6.48
CA ALA A 243 36.30 -3.95 -5.79
C ALA A 243 36.04 -3.88 -4.28
N ALA A 244 34.77 -3.86 -3.86
CA ALA A 244 34.39 -3.86 -2.45
C ALA A 244 34.82 -5.16 -1.76
N THR A 245 34.65 -6.31 -2.43
CA THR A 245 35.09 -7.62 -1.91
C THR A 245 36.58 -7.62 -1.62
N GLN A 246 37.40 -7.18 -2.58
CA GLN A 246 38.85 -7.11 -2.41
C GLN A 246 39.24 -6.19 -1.23
N ARG A 247 38.64 -4.99 -1.15
CA ARG A 247 38.93 -4.04 -0.06
C ARG A 247 38.55 -4.60 1.31
N LEU A 248 37.36 -5.17 1.45
CA LEU A 248 36.85 -5.63 2.74
C LEU A 248 37.58 -6.87 3.25
N LEU A 249 37.98 -7.79 2.37
CA LEU A 249 38.81 -8.93 2.76
C LEU A 249 40.20 -8.49 3.24
N ALA A 250 40.76 -7.43 2.65
CA ALA A 250 42.04 -6.87 3.09
C ALA A 250 41.96 -6.15 4.46
N THR A 251 40.76 -5.73 4.87
CA THR A 251 40.50 -5.07 6.16
C THR A 251 39.76 -5.97 7.15
N ALA A 252 39.73 -7.28 6.90
CA ALA A 252 39.10 -8.24 7.80
C ALA A 252 39.87 -8.25 9.13
N ILE A 253 39.16 -7.93 10.21
CA ILE A 253 39.70 -8.04 11.57
C ILE A 253 39.58 -9.53 11.97
N PRO A 254 40.67 -10.18 12.42
CA PRO A 254 40.67 -11.60 12.79
C PRO A 254 39.67 -11.98 13.89
#